data_AF-V4KLG6-F1
#
_entry.id   AF-V4KLG6-F1
#
_cell.length_a   1.000
_cell.length_b   1.000
_cell.length_c   1.000
_cell.angle_alpha   90.00
_cell.angle_beta   90.00
_cell.angle_gamma   90.00
#
_symmetry.space_group_name_H-M   'P 1'
#
loop_
_entity.id
_entity.type
_entity.pdbx_description
1 polymer ?
#
loop_
_entity_poly.entity_id
_entity_poly.type
_entity_poly.pdbx_seq_one_letter_code
_entity_poly.pdbx_strand_id
1 'polypeptide(L)'
;MVVRAKRAITKENKEKRHRKAMKGKAWKGVTCPVCLEIPHHSVVLLCTSHHKGCRPYMCATGIRFSNCLEQYKKAYAKDEKSDKPPELLCPLCRGQVKGWTIVEDARKYLNSKKRACMKENCSFFGSYRQLKIHVKAVHPRAKPRAIDLGLALGGEVEEA
;
A
#
# COMPACT_ATOMS: atom_id res chain seq x y z
N MET A 1 30.25 20.44 -34.83
CA MET A 1 28.79 20.19 -34.94
C MET A 1 28.49 18.83 -34.34
N VAL A 2 27.72 18.74 -33.25
CA VAL A 2 27.30 17.43 -32.70
C VAL A 2 25.97 17.05 -33.34
N VAL A 3 26.01 16.17 -34.34
CA VAL A 3 24.80 15.62 -34.96
C VAL A 3 24.11 14.69 -33.97
N ARG A 4 23.00 15.16 -33.39
CA ARG A 4 22.12 14.34 -32.55
C ARG A 4 21.37 13.34 -33.43
N ALA A 5 21.74 12.07 -33.34
CA ALA A 5 20.97 10.98 -33.94
C ALA A 5 19.56 10.92 -33.33
N LYS A 6 18.53 11.23 -34.12
CA LYS A 6 17.13 11.03 -33.73
C LYS A 6 16.83 9.53 -33.85
N ARG A 7 16.70 8.83 -32.72
CA ARG A 7 16.27 7.42 -32.69
C ARG A 7 14.83 7.30 -33.22
N ALA A 8 14.62 6.55 -34.30
CA ALA A 8 13.30 6.23 -34.82
C ALA A 8 12.55 5.33 -33.82
N ILE A 9 11.35 5.74 -33.41
CA ILE A 9 10.50 5.00 -32.47
C ILE A 9 9.71 3.96 -33.27
N THR A 10 9.98 2.67 -33.05
CA THR A 10 9.26 1.58 -33.71
C THR A 10 7.76 1.58 -33.32
N LYS A 11 6.90 1.09 -34.22
CA LYS A 11 5.44 0.99 -34.02
C LYS A 11 5.08 0.23 -32.73
N GLU A 12 5.82 -0.84 -32.44
CA GLU A 12 5.72 -1.62 -31.20
C GLU A 12 6.05 -0.81 -29.94
N ASN A 13 7.07 0.06 -30.00
CA ASN A 13 7.44 0.94 -28.89
C ASN A 13 6.39 2.04 -28.67
N LYS A 14 5.75 2.52 -29.74
CA LYS A 14 4.64 3.49 -29.67
C LYS A 14 3.39 2.87 -29.02
N GLU A 15 3.04 1.64 -29.40
CA GLU A 15 1.93 0.90 -28.78
C GLU A 15 2.20 0.53 -27.31
N LYS A 16 3.43 0.11 -26.98
CA LYS A 16 3.87 -0.10 -25.59
C LYS A 16 3.72 1.18 -24.75
N ARG A 17 4.10 2.34 -25.31
CA ARG A 17 3.92 3.64 -24.64
C ARG A 17 2.46 4.04 -24.49
N HIS A 18 1.63 3.82 -25.51
CA HIS A 18 0.19 4.11 -25.46
C HIS A 18 -0.53 3.22 -24.43
N ARG A 19 -0.22 1.92 -24.41
CA ARG A 19 -0.74 0.96 -23.42
C ARG A 19 -0.27 1.32 -22.00
N LYS A 20 0.97 1.79 -21.83
CA LYS A 20 1.48 2.32 -20.55
C LYS A 20 0.76 3.62 -20.12
N ALA A 21 0.47 4.52 -21.05
CA ALA A 21 -0.24 5.77 -20.77
C ALA A 21 -1.71 5.52 -20.38
N MET A 22 -2.40 4.59 -21.05
CA MET A 22 -3.75 4.18 -20.68
C MET A 22 -3.82 3.47 -19.31
N LYS A 23 -2.82 2.63 -18.99
CA LYS A 23 -2.73 1.92 -17.69
C LYS A 23 -2.70 2.86 -16.48
N GLY A 24 -2.06 4.03 -16.59
CA GLY A 24 -2.03 5.02 -15.50
C GLY A 24 -3.42 5.55 -15.10
N LYS A 25 -4.40 5.55 -16.02
CA LYS A 25 -5.77 5.99 -15.72
C LYS A 25 -6.50 5.01 -14.80
N ALA A 26 -6.28 3.71 -14.97
CA ALA A 26 -6.96 2.64 -14.21
C ALA A 26 -6.63 2.63 -12.71
N TRP A 27 -5.52 3.24 -12.30
CA TRP A 27 -5.09 3.33 -10.90
C TRP A 27 -5.09 4.75 -10.36
N LYS A 28 -5.63 5.72 -11.11
CA LYS A 28 -5.80 7.09 -10.64
C LYS A 28 -6.87 7.10 -9.55
N GLY A 29 -6.58 7.74 -8.41
CA GLY A 29 -7.53 7.82 -7.29
C GLY A 29 -7.64 6.54 -6.45
N VAL A 30 -6.84 5.51 -6.72
CA VAL A 30 -6.79 4.31 -5.88
C VAL A 30 -6.21 4.67 -4.51
N THR A 31 -6.98 4.42 -3.47
CA THR A 31 -6.60 4.60 -2.06
C THR A 31 -6.66 3.25 -1.33
N CYS A 32 -5.85 3.12 -0.29
CA CYS A 32 -5.90 1.98 0.60
C CYS A 32 -7.07 2.17 1.57
N PRO A 33 -8.00 1.20 1.70
CA PRO A 33 -9.18 1.36 2.56
C PRO A 33 -8.85 1.43 4.07
N VAL A 34 -7.63 1.08 4.48
CA VAL A 34 -7.20 1.14 5.88
C VAL A 34 -6.49 2.45 6.21
N CYS A 35 -5.63 2.95 5.32
CA CYS A 35 -4.86 4.17 5.59
C CYS A 35 -5.33 5.40 4.84
N LEU A 36 -6.27 5.25 3.91
CA LEU A 36 -6.77 6.28 2.99
C LEU A 36 -5.73 6.92 2.07
N GLU A 37 -4.44 6.62 2.28
CA GLU A 37 -3.33 6.96 1.41
C GLU A 37 -3.23 6.05 0.17
N ILE A 38 -2.45 6.50 -0.81
CA ILE A 38 -2.07 5.69 -1.99
C ILE A 38 -1.38 4.39 -1.51
N PRO A 39 -1.79 3.19 -1.97
CA PRO A 39 -1.20 1.94 -1.50
C PRO A 39 0.29 1.74 -1.83
N HIS A 40 1.08 1.24 -0.87
CA HIS A 40 2.51 0.92 -1.05
C HIS A 40 2.77 -0.58 -1.14
N HIS A 41 3.72 -0.97 -1.99
CA HIS A 41 3.91 -2.39 -2.34
C HIS A 41 2.58 -3.08 -2.66
N SER A 42 1.67 -2.33 -3.31
CA SER A 42 0.25 -2.63 -3.35
C SER A 42 -0.06 -4.08 -3.70
N VAL A 43 -0.99 -4.68 -2.97
CA VAL A 43 -1.70 -5.90 -3.36
C VAL A 43 -3.15 -5.56 -3.66
N VAL A 44 -3.82 -6.40 -4.44
CA VAL A 44 -5.28 -6.34 -4.64
C VAL A 44 -5.93 -7.55 -4.00
N LEU A 45 -7.01 -7.36 -3.23
CA LEU A 45 -7.76 -8.49 -2.68
C LEU A 45 -8.64 -9.14 -3.75
N LEU A 46 -8.78 -10.46 -3.66
CA LEU A 46 -9.63 -11.30 -4.49
C LEU A 46 -10.92 -11.60 -3.74
N CYS A 47 -11.89 -10.69 -3.84
CA CYS A 47 -13.22 -10.87 -3.27
C CYS A 47 -14.19 -11.52 -4.27
N THR A 48 -15.35 -11.96 -3.78
CA THR A 48 -16.43 -12.51 -4.63
C THR A 48 -16.86 -11.57 -5.75
N SER A 49 -16.77 -10.25 -5.56
CA SER A 49 -17.12 -9.23 -6.57
C SER A 49 -15.96 -8.78 -7.45
N HIS A 50 -14.80 -9.45 -7.41
CA HIS A 50 -13.63 -9.06 -8.21
C HIS A 50 -13.91 -9.08 -9.72
N HIS A 51 -14.72 -10.05 -10.17
CA HIS A 51 -15.15 -10.15 -11.57
C HIS A 51 -16.09 -9.01 -11.99
N LYS A 52 -16.78 -8.37 -11.04
CA LYS A 52 -17.62 -7.18 -11.25
C LYS A 52 -16.83 -5.87 -11.17
N GLY A 53 -15.50 -5.94 -11.10
CA GLY A 53 -14.62 -4.77 -11.06
C GLY A 53 -14.24 -4.30 -9.65
N CYS A 54 -14.61 -5.02 -8.58
CA CYS A 54 -14.16 -4.69 -7.23
C CYS A 54 -12.64 -4.92 -7.12
N ARG A 55 -11.86 -3.84 -6.99
CA ARG A 55 -10.39 -3.88 -6.92
C ARG A 55 -9.87 -3.17 -5.65
N PRO A 56 -10.05 -3.77 -4.47
CA PRO A 56 -9.55 -3.22 -3.22
C PRO A 56 -8.02 -3.34 -3.16
N TYR A 57 -7.32 -2.25 -3.44
CA TYR A 57 -5.86 -2.20 -3.28
C TYR A 57 -5.47 -1.87 -1.85
N MET A 58 -4.48 -2.57 -1.29
CA MET A 58 -4.01 -2.36 0.09
C MET A 58 -2.49 -2.23 0.16
N CYS A 59 -2.01 -1.51 1.19
CA CYS A 59 -0.59 -1.47 1.51
C CYS A 59 -0.13 -2.84 2.03
N ALA A 60 0.89 -3.41 1.39
CA ALA A 60 1.55 -4.64 1.82
C ALA A 60 3.03 -4.38 2.05
N THR A 61 3.30 -3.52 3.04
CA THR A 61 4.67 -3.19 3.47
C THR A 61 4.96 -3.77 4.86
N GLY A 62 6.23 -3.75 5.27
CA GLY A 62 6.62 -4.21 6.60
C GLY A 62 6.26 -3.24 7.74
N ILE A 63 6.48 -3.68 8.98
CA ILE A 63 6.10 -3.00 10.24
C ILE A 63 6.62 -1.56 10.43
N ARG A 64 7.67 -1.16 9.71
CA ARG A 64 8.21 0.21 9.74
C ARG A 64 7.44 1.17 8.82
N PHE A 65 6.47 0.66 8.08
CA PHE A 65 5.62 1.37 7.14
C PHE A 65 4.16 0.93 7.34
N SER A 66 3.26 1.34 6.43
CA SER A 66 1.86 0.96 6.46
C SER A 66 1.67 -0.55 6.18
N ASN A 67 1.67 -1.38 7.22
CA ASN A 67 1.40 -2.83 7.13
C ASN A 67 -0.11 -3.16 7.09
N CYS A 68 -0.88 -2.38 6.34
CA CYS A 68 -2.35 -2.41 6.35
C CYS A 68 -2.94 -3.79 6.06
N LEU A 69 -2.35 -4.57 5.14
CA LEU A 69 -2.79 -5.94 4.85
C LEU A 69 -2.68 -6.84 6.09
N GLU A 70 -1.60 -6.70 6.86
CA GLU A 70 -1.36 -7.52 8.05
C GLU A 70 -2.30 -7.12 9.19
N GLN A 71 -2.53 -5.81 9.38
CA GLN A 71 -3.52 -5.32 10.34
C GLN A 71 -4.93 -5.78 9.97
N TYR A 72 -5.27 -5.73 8.69
CA TYR A 72 -6.55 -6.20 8.17
C TYR A 72 -6.76 -7.69 8.48
N LYS A 73 -5.78 -8.56 8.21
CA LYS A 73 -5.89 -9.98 8.57
C LYS A 73 -6.08 -10.19 10.07
N LYS A 74 -5.29 -9.49 10.88
CA LYS A 74 -5.35 -9.60 12.35
C LYS A 74 -6.70 -9.19 12.92
N ALA A 75 -7.36 -8.19 12.34
CA ALA A 75 -8.67 -7.75 12.81
C ALA A 75 -9.75 -8.84 12.69
N TYR A 76 -9.66 -9.71 11.68
CA TYR A 76 -10.60 -10.81 11.46
C TYR A 76 -10.15 -12.12 12.12
N ALA A 77 -8.91 -12.23 12.58
CA ALA A 77 -8.41 -13.41 13.28
C ALA A 77 -8.76 -13.43 14.78
N LYS A 78 -9.45 -12.40 15.31
CA LYS A 78 -9.73 -12.28 16.75
C LYS A 78 -10.99 -13.00 17.22
N ASP A 79 -11.78 -13.58 16.32
CA ASP A 79 -12.99 -14.33 16.64
C ASP A 79 -12.69 -15.83 16.86
N GLU A 80 -11.76 -16.13 17.77
CA GLU A 80 -11.36 -17.50 18.16
C GLU A 80 -12.45 -18.26 18.95
N LYS A 81 -13.63 -17.66 19.16
CA LYS A 81 -14.78 -18.30 19.83
C LYS A 81 -15.75 -19.00 18.86
N SER A 82 -15.45 -19.05 17.57
CA SER A 82 -16.33 -19.67 16.58
C SER A 82 -15.65 -20.86 15.90
N ASP A 83 -16.38 -21.99 15.82
CA ASP A 83 -16.02 -23.20 15.07
C ASP A 83 -15.87 -23.00 13.54
N LYS A 84 -16.05 -21.76 13.06
CA LYS A 84 -15.96 -21.44 11.64
C LYS A 84 -14.64 -20.72 11.35
N PRO A 85 -13.95 -21.05 10.24
CA PRO A 85 -12.78 -20.31 9.83
C PRO A 85 -13.17 -18.83 9.61
N PRO A 86 -12.37 -17.87 10.13
CA PRO A 86 -12.71 -16.45 10.03
C PRO A 86 -12.83 -16.02 8.57
N GLU A 87 -14.03 -15.56 8.20
CA GLU A 87 -14.30 -15.09 6.84
C GLU A 87 -13.88 -13.62 6.69
N LEU A 88 -12.74 -13.40 6.04
CA LEU A 88 -12.27 -12.05 5.70
C LEU A 88 -13.25 -11.36 4.73
N LEU A 89 -13.81 -10.20 5.12
CA LEU A 89 -14.78 -9.46 4.29
C LEU A 89 -14.15 -8.26 3.57
N CYS A 90 -14.39 -8.15 2.27
CA CYS A 90 -13.85 -7.09 1.44
C CYS A 90 -14.28 -5.70 1.97
N PRO A 91 -13.33 -4.76 2.17
CA PRO A 91 -13.66 -3.44 2.71
C PRO A 91 -14.48 -2.56 1.75
N LEU A 92 -14.57 -2.91 0.46
CA LEU A 92 -15.32 -2.13 -0.53
C LEU A 92 -16.72 -2.69 -0.79
N CYS A 93 -16.86 -4.02 -0.89
CA CYS A 93 -18.13 -4.64 -1.27
C CYS A 93 -18.69 -5.61 -0.24
N ARG A 94 -18.01 -5.77 0.91
CA ARG A 94 -18.33 -6.74 1.98
C ARG A 94 -18.41 -8.21 1.54
N GLY A 95 -18.01 -8.52 0.31
CA GLY A 95 -17.92 -9.89 -0.18
C GLY A 95 -16.72 -10.64 0.40
N GLN A 96 -16.85 -11.95 0.58
CA GLN A 96 -15.79 -12.81 1.10
C GLN A 96 -14.51 -12.69 0.27
N VAL A 97 -13.38 -12.53 0.95
CA VAL A 97 -12.03 -12.45 0.39
C VAL A 97 -11.40 -13.84 0.43
N LYS A 98 -11.06 -14.35 -0.75
CA LYS A 98 -10.42 -15.67 -0.90
C LYS A 98 -8.90 -15.60 -0.89
N GLY A 99 -8.34 -14.40 -1.06
CA GLY A 99 -6.90 -14.18 -1.10
C GLY A 99 -6.53 -12.79 -1.61
N TRP A 100 -5.26 -12.59 -1.97
CA TRP A 100 -4.75 -11.37 -2.57
C TRP A 100 -3.68 -11.69 -3.61
N THR A 101 -3.48 -10.78 -4.56
CA THR A 101 -2.45 -10.93 -5.59
C THR A 101 -1.73 -9.62 -5.86
N ILE A 102 -0.62 -9.70 -6.57
CA ILE A 102 0.21 -8.58 -6.96
C ILE A 102 -0.02 -8.28 -8.43
N VAL A 103 -0.53 -7.09 -8.70
CA VAL A 103 -0.56 -6.54 -10.07
C VAL A 103 0.68 -5.67 -10.23
N GLU A 104 1.73 -6.23 -10.83
CA GLU A 104 3.06 -5.60 -10.90
C GLU A 104 3.04 -4.19 -11.53
N ASP A 105 2.27 -3.99 -12.59
CA ASP A 105 2.14 -2.66 -13.20
C ASP A 105 1.44 -1.66 -12.25
N ALA A 106 0.43 -2.10 -11.50
CA ALA A 106 -0.26 -1.28 -10.52
C ALA A 106 0.70 -0.90 -9.39
N ARG A 107 1.45 -1.88 -8.87
CA ARG A 107 2.45 -1.67 -7.82
C ARG A 107 3.51 -0.65 -8.26
N LYS A 108 4.05 -0.80 -9.48
CA LYS A 108 5.03 0.14 -10.04
C LYS A 108 4.44 1.55 -10.14
N TYR A 109 3.21 1.67 -10.65
CA TYR A 109 2.52 2.94 -10.76
C TYR A 109 2.25 3.59 -9.40
N LEU A 110 1.65 2.87 -8.45
CA LEU A 110 1.30 3.38 -7.13
C LEU A 110 2.55 3.76 -6.33
N ASN A 111 3.62 2.95 -6.37
CA ASN A 111 4.90 3.28 -5.72
C ASN A 111 5.61 4.51 -6.32
N SER A 112 5.31 4.86 -7.58
CA SER A 112 5.88 6.05 -8.22
C SER A 112 5.23 7.36 -7.76
N LYS A 113 4.04 7.28 -7.16
CA LYS A 113 3.36 8.46 -6.61
C LYS A 113 4.12 8.99 -5.40
N LYS A 114 4.19 10.32 -5.31
CA LYS A 114 4.86 11.02 -4.21
C LYS A 114 3.85 11.31 -3.10
N ARG A 115 4.31 11.26 -1.85
CA ARG A 115 3.54 11.61 -0.66
C ARG A 115 4.45 12.13 0.45
N ALA A 116 3.85 12.73 1.46
CA ALA A 116 4.55 13.18 2.66
C ALA A 116 4.93 12.00 3.57
N CYS A 117 5.95 12.21 4.41
CA CYS A 117 6.28 11.29 5.49
C CYS A 117 5.13 11.26 6.50
N MET A 118 4.86 10.08 7.07
CA MET A 118 3.78 9.88 8.06
C MET A 118 4.23 10.20 9.50
N LYS A 119 5.52 10.50 9.71
CA LYS A 119 6.01 10.87 11.04
C LYS A 119 5.64 12.33 11.31
N GLU A 120 5.10 12.58 12.50
CA GLU A 120 4.79 13.94 12.98
C GLU A 120 6.01 14.86 12.84
N ASN A 121 5.75 16.13 12.49
CA ASN A 121 6.76 17.16 12.28
C ASN A 121 7.82 16.84 11.20
N CYS A 122 7.55 15.90 10.30
CA CYS A 122 8.44 15.60 9.17
C CYS A 122 7.87 16.15 7.85
N SER A 123 8.64 17.05 7.21
CA SER A 123 8.27 17.67 5.93
C SER A 123 8.75 16.91 4.68
N PHE A 124 9.34 15.72 4.84
CA PHE A 124 9.87 14.97 3.72
C PHE A 124 8.77 14.54 2.74
N PHE A 125 8.97 14.77 1.44
CA PHE A 125 8.01 14.41 0.39
C PHE A 125 8.70 13.64 -0.74
N GLY A 126 8.22 12.44 -1.06
CA GLY A 126 8.87 11.60 -2.05
C GLY A 126 8.10 10.35 -2.45
N SER A 127 8.65 9.63 -3.43
CA SER A 127 8.16 8.30 -3.83
C SER A 127 8.33 7.28 -2.71
N TYR A 128 7.69 6.12 -2.82
CA TYR A 128 7.84 5.07 -1.81
C TYR A 128 9.30 4.64 -1.61
N ARG A 129 10.09 4.52 -2.68
CA ARG A 129 11.52 4.17 -2.59
C ARG A 129 12.29 5.22 -1.78
N GLN A 130 12.04 6.49 -2.03
CA GLN A 130 12.67 7.61 -1.33
C GLN A 130 12.23 7.65 0.14
N LEU A 131 10.94 7.48 0.42
CA LEU A 131 10.41 7.37 1.78
C LEU A 131 10.99 6.19 2.56
N LYS A 132 11.21 5.05 1.90
CA LYS A 132 11.83 3.89 2.54
C LYS A 132 13.25 4.17 3.01
N ILE A 133 14.01 4.93 2.23
CA ILE A 133 15.37 5.36 2.59
C ILE A 133 15.31 6.40 3.69
N HIS A 134 14.48 7.44 3.52
CA HIS A 134 14.27 8.51 4.50
C HIS A 134 13.90 7.98 5.88
N VAL A 135 12.86 7.15 5.98
CA VAL A 135 12.40 6.61 7.27
C VAL A 135 13.49 5.78 7.95
N LYS A 136 14.31 5.04 7.19
CA LYS A 136 15.41 4.26 7.76
C LYS A 136 16.53 5.15 8.30
N ALA A 137 16.84 6.26 7.63
CA ALA A 137 17.93 7.14 8.01
C ALA A 137 17.53 8.14 9.11
N VAL A 138 16.38 8.80 8.96
CA VAL A 138 15.94 9.91 9.83
C VAL A 138 15.03 9.42 10.95
N HIS A 139 14.33 8.31 10.77
CA HIS A 139 13.37 7.77 11.75
C HIS A 139 13.64 6.28 12.07
N PRO A 140 14.87 5.89 12.42
CA PRO A 140 15.26 4.47 12.54
C PRO A 140 14.45 3.69 13.58
N ARG A 141 13.96 4.37 14.63
CA ARG A 141 13.14 3.79 15.70
C ARG A 141 11.63 3.96 15.50
N ALA A 142 11.18 4.69 14.49
CA ALA A 142 9.75 4.92 14.30
C ALA A 142 9.02 3.63 13.89
N LYS A 143 7.92 3.37 14.59
CA LYS A 143 6.91 2.37 14.22
C LYS A 143 5.56 3.09 14.11
N PRO A 144 5.31 3.83 13.01
CA PRO A 144 4.17 4.76 12.92
C PRO A 144 2.79 4.10 13.04
N ARG A 145 2.73 2.77 13.00
CA ARG A 145 1.50 1.98 13.08
C ARG A 145 1.66 0.72 13.94
N ALA A 146 2.58 0.72 14.90
CA ALA A 146 2.47 -0.24 15.98
C ALA A 146 1.11 0.03 16.65
N ILE A 147 0.20 -0.94 16.57
CA ILE A 147 -0.94 -0.97 17.49
C ILE A 147 -0.28 -1.23 18.84
N ASP A 148 -0.49 -0.33 19.80
CA ASP A 148 0.00 -0.51 21.14
C ASP A 148 -0.54 -1.86 21.65
N LEU A 149 0.37 -2.82 21.85
CA LEU A 149 0.05 -4.13 22.40
C LEU A 149 0.06 -4.06 23.95
N GLY A 150 0.08 -2.86 24.54
CA GLY A 150 0.40 -2.67 25.94
C GLY A 150 -0.35 -1.56 26.67
N LEU A 151 -1.67 -1.40 26.49
CA LEU A 151 -2.49 -0.82 27.58
C LEU A 151 -3.10 -1.95 28.42
N ALA A 152 -2.20 -2.71 29.02
CA ALA A 152 -2.43 -3.53 30.20
C ALA A 152 -1.13 -3.57 31.02
N LEU A 153 -0.52 -2.42 31.26
CA LEU A 153 0.38 -2.21 32.39
C LEU A 153 0.04 -0.83 32.95
N GLY A 154 -0.72 -0.82 34.05
CA GLY A 154 -0.77 0.33 34.93
C GLY A 154 0.58 0.53 35.62
N GLY A 155 0.83 1.75 36.07
CA GLY A 155 1.96 2.09 36.92
C GLY A 155 2.78 3.25 36.36
N GLU A 156 2.48 4.43 36.89
CA GLU A 156 3.26 5.66 36.82
C GLU A 156 4.69 5.45 37.32
N VAL A 157 5.67 6.19 36.78
CA VAL A 157 6.67 6.92 37.58
C VAL A 157 7.36 8.02 36.75
N GLU A 158 7.03 9.24 37.16
CA GLU A 158 7.79 10.50 37.26
C GLU A 158 9.22 10.61 36.67
N GLU A 159 9.46 11.71 35.94
CA GLU A 159 10.79 12.28 35.69
C GLU A 159 11.32 13.01 36.93
N ALA A 160 12.60 12.79 37.23
CA ALA A 160 13.47 13.70 37.97
C ALA A 160 14.80 13.85 37.21
#